data_AF-A0A9P3R0A6-F1
#
_entry.id   AF-A0A9P3R0A6-F1
#
_cell.length_a   1.000
_cell.length_b   1.000
_cell.length_c   1.000
_cell.angle_alpha   90.00
_cell.angle_beta   90.00
_cell.angle_gamma   90.00
#
_symmetry.space_group_name_H-M   'P 1'
#
loop_
_entity.id
_entity.type
_entity.pdbx_description
1 polymer ?
#
loop_
_entity_poly.entity_id
_entity_poly.type
_entity_poly.pdbx_seq_one_letter_code
_entity_poly.pdbx_strand_id
1 'polypeptide(L)'
;MSRFNANLARWEATGTKPPDSTIQNGWLAGTKPPADWFNWYFNSTYTALKELQELAALNADLINHTGNTNNPHSVTKAQLGLSDVENFGIASLDEAKAGIASNKLMTPASVLAAIKEQFNTQNVLFEGATWPSGSTYKFVNGQKVSDQNLGLIFIWSDYDVLPGSASVANNYNFDFSFIPKIFVNKHAGANVNVPVATNFNASVTSITIKTLYITDTTFAGHDLNSSGLNANDAILRYIIGV
;
A
#
# COMPACT_ATOMS: atom_id res chain seq x y z
N MET A 1 -26.30 -42.49 -10.07
CA MET A 1 -26.81 -43.51 -9.11
C MET A 1 -28.11 -44.08 -9.63
N SER A 2 -28.29 -45.39 -9.49
CA SER A 2 -29.53 -46.08 -9.84
C SER A 2 -30.62 -45.70 -8.84
N ARG A 3 -31.54 -44.82 -9.25
CA ARG A 3 -32.82 -44.66 -8.58
C ARG A 3 -33.66 -45.91 -8.83
N PHE A 4 -34.27 -46.47 -7.79
CA PHE A 4 -35.28 -47.49 -7.97
C PHE A 4 -36.46 -46.88 -8.73
N ASN A 5 -36.73 -47.38 -9.94
CA ASN A 5 -37.82 -46.87 -10.79
C ASN A 5 -39.06 -47.80 -10.78
N ALA A 6 -38.99 -48.91 -10.05
CA ALA A 6 -40.06 -49.89 -10.01
C ALA A 6 -41.15 -49.45 -9.02
N ASN A 7 -42.40 -49.44 -9.49
CA ASN A 7 -43.57 -49.28 -8.62
C ASN A 7 -43.65 -50.47 -7.66
N LEU A 8 -43.62 -50.18 -6.36
CA LEU A 8 -43.76 -51.22 -5.34
C LEU A 8 -45.17 -51.79 -5.35
N ALA A 9 -45.27 -53.10 -5.12
CA ALA A 9 -46.54 -53.75 -4.86
C ALA A 9 -47.06 -53.27 -3.49
N ARG A 10 -47.84 -52.19 -3.50
CA ARG A 10 -48.38 -51.55 -2.30
C ARG A 10 -49.32 -52.51 -1.56
N TRP A 11 -48.96 -52.84 -0.32
CA TRP A 11 -49.76 -53.70 0.55
C TRP A 11 -49.82 -53.11 1.96
N GLU A 12 -50.96 -52.53 2.34
CA GLU A 12 -51.09 -51.77 3.60
C GLU A 12 -51.73 -52.57 4.75
N ALA A 13 -52.36 -53.71 4.44
CA ALA A 13 -52.93 -54.57 5.48
C ALA A 13 -51.80 -55.20 6.31
N THR A 14 -51.68 -54.84 7.58
CA THR A 14 -50.56 -55.22 8.45
C THR A 14 -50.53 -56.69 8.84
N GLY A 15 -51.69 -57.34 8.93
CA GLY A 15 -51.80 -58.75 9.33
C GLY A 15 -51.26 -59.07 10.73
N THR A 16 -51.04 -60.35 11.00
CA THR A 16 -50.48 -60.87 12.25
C THR A 16 -49.25 -61.72 11.96
N LYS A 17 -48.14 -61.47 12.67
CA LYS A 17 -46.90 -62.25 12.55
C LYS A 17 -47.17 -63.74 12.85
N PRO A 18 -46.77 -64.68 11.98
CA PRO A 18 -46.81 -66.10 12.28
C PRO A 18 -45.91 -66.45 13.49
N PRO A 19 -46.16 -67.58 14.18
CA PRO A 19 -45.24 -68.10 15.18
C PRO A 19 -43.82 -68.30 14.60
N ASP A 20 -42.78 -68.08 15.41
CA ASP A 20 -41.39 -68.19 14.94
C ASP A 20 -41.06 -69.59 14.39
N SER A 21 -41.68 -70.64 14.93
CA SER A 21 -41.58 -72.00 14.40
C SER A 21 -42.06 -72.13 12.96
N THR A 22 -43.08 -71.35 12.56
CA THR A 22 -43.59 -71.31 11.18
C THR A 22 -42.66 -70.50 10.28
N ILE A 23 -42.09 -69.40 10.77
CA ILE A 23 -41.11 -68.60 10.02
C ILE A 23 -39.85 -69.42 9.73
N GLN A 24 -39.39 -70.21 10.71
CA GLN A 24 -38.19 -71.04 10.59
C GLN A 24 -38.39 -72.26 9.67
N ASN A 25 -39.51 -72.97 9.83
CA ASN A 25 -39.76 -74.22 9.10
C ASN A 25 -40.43 -74.01 7.73
N GLY A 26 -40.95 -72.80 7.46
CA GLY A 26 -41.70 -72.49 6.26
C GLY A 26 -43.09 -73.13 6.21
N TRP A 27 -43.76 -73.00 5.07
CA TRP A 27 -45.08 -73.59 4.86
C TRP A 27 -44.98 -75.10 4.66
N LEU A 28 -45.54 -75.86 5.61
CA LEU A 28 -45.61 -77.32 5.50
C LEU A 28 -46.75 -77.73 4.55
N ALA A 29 -46.57 -78.86 3.86
CA ALA A 29 -47.57 -79.40 2.96
C ALA A 29 -48.92 -79.64 3.67
N GLY A 30 -50.02 -79.23 3.05
CA GLY A 30 -51.37 -79.37 3.61
C GLY A 30 -51.78 -78.31 4.64
N THR A 31 -50.88 -77.39 5.01
CA THR A 31 -51.24 -76.25 5.89
C THR A 31 -52.12 -75.24 5.16
N LYS A 32 -53.05 -74.62 5.89
CA LYS A 32 -53.92 -73.53 5.40
C LYS A 32 -53.67 -72.28 6.24
N PRO A 33 -52.64 -71.48 5.92
CA PRO A 33 -52.29 -70.32 6.72
C PRO A 33 -53.42 -69.28 6.74
N PRO A 34 -53.67 -68.61 7.88
CA PRO A 34 -54.58 -67.46 7.92
C PRO A 34 -54.17 -66.35 6.95
N ALA A 35 -55.14 -65.65 6.36
CA ALA A 35 -54.89 -64.50 5.49
C ALA A 35 -54.05 -63.41 6.19
N ASP A 36 -54.22 -63.25 7.50
CA ASP A 36 -53.44 -62.33 8.33
C ASP A 36 -51.94 -62.61 8.30
N TRP A 37 -51.53 -63.86 8.16
CA TRP A 37 -50.11 -64.22 8.09
C TRP A 37 -49.51 -63.78 6.74
N PHE A 38 -50.26 -63.93 5.66
CA PHE A 38 -49.87 -63.44 4.34
C PHE A 38 -49.86 -61.90 4.29
N ASN A 39 -50.87 -61.25 4.89
CA ASN A 39 -50.91 -59.79 5.01
C ASN A 39 -49.66 -59.26 5.73
N TRP A 40 -49.26 -59.90 6.84
CA TRP A 40 -48.04 -59.54 7.56
C TRP A 40 -46.78 -59.68 6.71
N TYR A 41 -46.63 -60.79 5.99
CA TYR A 41 -45.47 -61.00 5.13
C TYR A 41 -45.41 -59.96 3.99
N PHE A 42 -46.53 -59.73 3.30
CA PHE A 42 -46.58 -58.78 2.18
C PHE A 42 -46.41 -57.33 2.63
N ASN A 43 -47.04 -56.92 3.73
CA ASN A 43 -46.88 -55.57 4.27
C ASN A 43 -45.46 -55.32 4.80
N SER A 44 -44.87 -56.29 5.51
CA SER A 44 -43.49 -56.18 5.99
C SER A 44 -42.50 -56.05 4.82
N THR A 45 -42.68 -56.87 3.79
CA THR A 45 -41.85 -56.82 2.57
C THR A 45 -42.03 -55.48 1.84
N TYR A 46 -43.27 -55.03 1.65
CA TYR A 46 -43.56 -53.74 1.03
C TYR A 46 -42.93 -52.57 1.78
N THR A 47 -43.07 -52.53 3.11
CA THR A 47 -42.55 -51.44 3.95
C THR A 47 -41.02 -51.40 3.92
N ALA A 48 -40.35 -52.56 4.04
CA ALA A 48 -38.90 -52.64 3.95
C ALA A 48 -38.38 -52.18 2.57
N LEU A 49 -39.04 -52.60 1.49
CA LEU A 49 -38.69 -52.15 0.14
C LEU A 49 -38.93 -50.64 -0.04
N LYS A 50 -40.01 -50.09 0.52
CA LYS A 50 -40.31 -48.66 0.50
C LYS A 50 -39.21 -47.85 1.21
N GLU A 51 -38.84 -48.25 2.41
CA GLU A 51 -37.77 -47.60 3.19
C GLU A 51 -36.44 -47.59 2.42
N LEU A 52 -36.07 -48.73 1.82
CA LEU A 52 -34.87 -48.82 0.99
C LEU A 52 -34.92 -47.91 -0.24
N GLN A 53 -36.07 -47.77 -0.89
CA GLN A 53 -36.23 -46.84 -2.01
C GLN A 53 -36.08 -45.37 -1.56
N GLU A 54 -36.68 -45.00 -0.44
CA GLU A 54 -36.63 -43.64 0.12
C GLU A 54 -35.21 -43.27 0.59
N LEU A 55 -34.53 -44.17 1.32
CA LEU A 55 -33.14 -43.98 1.75
C LEU A 55 -32.17 -43.87 0.58
N ALA A 56 -32.37 -44.66 -0.48
CA ALA A 56 -31.54 -44.58 -1.69
C ALA A 56 -31.69 -43.22 -2.40
N ALA A 57 -32.89 -42.65 -2.42
CA ALA A 57 -33.13 -41.31 -2.97
C ALA A 57 -32.40 -40.23 -2.15
N LEU A 58 -32.52 -40.29 -0.82
CA LEU A 58 -31.82 -39.36 0.09
C LEU A 58 -30.30 -39.42 -0.08
N ASN A 59 -29.74 -40.63 -0.19
CA ASN A 59 -28.31 -40.80 -0.40
C ASN A 59 -27.84 -40.23 -1.75
N ALA A 60 -28.66 -40.34 -2.79
CA ALA A 60 -28.35 -39.76 -4.09
C ALA A 60 -28.32 -38.23 -4.05
N ASP A 61 -29.28 -37.61 -3.35
CA ASP A 61 -29.32 -36.16 -3.16
C ASP A 61 -28.13 -35.67 -2.31
N LEU A 62 -27.77 -36.41 -1.25
CA LEU A 62 -26.62 -36.08 -0.43
C LEU A 62 -25.31 -36.17 -1.21
N ILE A 63 -25.13 -37.20 -2.04
CA ILE A 63 -23.93 -37.33 -2.87
C ILE A 63 -23.88 -36.22 -3.94
N ASN A 64 -25.02 -35.83 -4.51
CA ASN A 64 -25.09 -34.69 -5.43
C ASN A 64 -24.72 -33.38 -4.72
N HIS A 65 -25.31 -33.13 -3.55
CA HIS A 65 -25.03 -31.95 -2.76
C HIS A 65 -23.56 -31.88 -2.33
N THR A 66 -23.00 -32.97 -1.78
CA THR A 66 -21.59 -33.02 -1.35
C THR A 66 -20.60 -32.95 -2.51
N GLY A 67 -21.02 -33.37 -3.72
CA GLY A 67 -20.25 -33.19 -4.95
C GLY A 67 -20.44 -31.82 -5.63
N ASN A 68 -21.43 -31.03 -5.22
CA ASN A 68 -21.69 -29.72 -5.83
C ASN A 68 -20.70 -28.68 -5.29
N THR A 69 -19.79 -28.24 -6.14
CA THR A 69 -18.79 -27.20 -5.84
C THR A 69 -19.20 -25.80 -6.34
N ASN A 70 -20.45 -25.64 -6.79
CA ASN A 70 -21.00 -24.31 -7.04
C ASN A 70 -21.43 -23.64 -5.73
N ASN A 71 -21.66 -22.32 -5.77
CA ASN A 71 -22.23 -21.54 -4.67
C ASN A 71 -23.49 -22.24 -4.10
N PRO A 72 -23.48 -22.68 -2.82
CA PRO A 72 -22.71 -22.17 -1.68
C PRO A 72 -21.34 -22.78 -1.38
N HIS A 73 -20.90 -23.83 -2.07
CA HIS A 73 -19.59 -24.43 -1.85
C HIS A 73 -18.52 -23.78 -2.72
N SER A 74 -17.31 -23.62 -2.18
CA SER A 74 -16.12 -23.16 -2.90
C SER A 74 -16.33 -21.90 -3.75
N VAL A 75 -17.04 -20.92 -3.21
CA VAL A 75 -17.41 -19.70 -3.94
C VAL A 75 -16.18 -18.97 -4.46
N THR A 76 -16.12 -18.78 -5.77
CA THR A 76 -15.04 -18.08 -6.47
C THR A 76 -15.36 -16.58 -6.59
N LYS A 77 -14.32 -15.75 -6.80
CA LYS A 77 -14.50 -14.32 -7.10
C LYS A 77 -15.42 -14.09 -8.30
N ALA A 78 -15.31 -14.95 -9.32
CA ALA A 78 -16.14 -14.86 -10.51
C ALA A 78 -17.63 -15.04 -10.20
N GLN A 79 -17.97 -15.97 -9.30
CA GLN A 79 -19.36 -16.17 -8.85
C GLN A 79 -19.94 -14.97 -8.10
N LEU A 80 -19.08 -14.09 -7.57
CA LEU A 80 -19.48 -12.84 -6.90
C LEU A 80 -19.39 -11.62 -7.83
N GLY A 81 -18.98 -11.78 -9.09
CA GLY A 81 -18.74 -10.67 -10.01
C GLY A 81 -17.49 -9.84 -9.66
N LEU A 82 -16.54 -10.43 -8.92
CA LEU A 82 -15.32 -9.76 -8.41
C LEU A 82 -14.05 -10.23 -9.14
N SER A 83 -14.16 -10.72 -10.38
CA SER A 83 -13.02 -11.26 -11.14
C SER A 83 -11.90 -10.24 -11.33
N ASP A 84 -12.25 -8.97 -11.50
CA ASP A 84 -11.31 -7.87 -11.72
C ASP A 84 -10.76 -7.27 -10.41
N VAL A 85 -11.27 -7.72 -9.26
CA VAL A 85 -10.82 -7.21 -7.96
C VAL A 85 -9.59 -7.99 -7.52
N GLU A 86 -8.46 -7.30 -7.46
CA GLU A 86 -7.19 -7.86 -6.97
C GLU A 86 -7.23 -8.17 -5.47
N ASN A 87 -6.48 -9.19 -5.03
CA ASN A 87 -6.35 -9.55 -3.60
C ASN A 87 -5.04 -9.02 -3.00
N PHE A 88 -4.84 -7.71 -3.07
CA PHE A 88 -3.65 -7.07 -2.53
C PHE A 88 -3.83 -6.68 -1.07
N GLY A 89 -2.78 -6.90 -0.27
CA GLY A 89 -2.74 -6.44 1.11
C GLY A 89 -2.56 -4.92 1.20
N ILE A 90 -2.86 -4.33 2.36
CA ILE A 90 -2.55 -2.93 2.64
C ILE A 90 -1.03 -2.76 2.79
N ALA A 91 -0.48 -1.70 2.19
CA ALA A 91 0.93 -1.33 2.36
C ALA A 91 1.22 -0.92 3.81
N SER A 92 2.36 -1.34 4.36
CA SER A 92 2.90 -0.77 5.59
C SER A 92 3.30 0.70 5.38
N LEU A 93 3.53 1.46 6.46
CA LEU A 93 4.00 2.84 6.33
C LEU A 93 5.37 2.91 5.63
N ASP A 94 6.25 1.95 5.86
CA ASP A 94 7.56 1.92 5.22
C ASP A 94 7.45 1.57 3.73
N GLU A 95 6.60 0.60 3.38
CA GLU A 95 6.30 0.26 1.97
C GLU A 95 5.69 1.46 1.24
N ALA A 96 4.77 2.18 1.90
CA ALA A 96 4.14 3.38 1.38
C ALA A 96 5.13 4.54 1.14
N LYS A 97 6.04 4.77 2.08
CA LYS A 97 7.09 5.79 1.97
C LYS A 97 8.12 5.45 0.89
N ALA A 98 8.49 4.18 0.77
CA ALA A 98 9.41 3.72 -0.26
C ALA A 98 8.81 3.84 -1.67
N GLY A 99 7.51 3.57 -1.83
CA GLY A 99 6.80 3.77 -3.09
C GLY A 99 7.18 2.80 -4.22
N ILE A 100 7.73 1.62 -3.89
CA ILE A 100 8.24 0.64 -4.87
C ILE A 100 7.27 -0.53 -5.09
N ALA A 101 6.43 -0.86 -4.11
CA ALA A 101 5.54 -2.02 -4.18
C ALA A 101 4.38 -1.80 -5.16
N SER A 102 4.24 -2.70 -6.14
CA SER A 102 3.17 -2.64 -7.17
C SER A 102 1.96 -3.53 -6.87
N ASN A 103 1.98 -4.26 -5.76
CA ASN A 103 0.99 -5.27 -5.38
C ASN A 103 0.40 -5.03 -3.98
N LYS A 104 0.25 -3.75 -3.61
CA LYS A 104 -0.30 -3.29 -2.33
C LYS A 104 -1.35 -2.21 -2.56
N LEU A 105 -2.34 -2.16 -1.67
CA LEU A 105 -3.31 -1.08 -1.60
C LEU A 105 -2.84 -0.03 -0.60
N MET A 106 -3.16 1.24 -0.87
CA MET A 106 -2.84 2.37 -0.01
C MET A 106 -4.08 2.81 0.78
N THR A 107 -3.86 3.34 1.99
CA THR A 107 -4.90 4.03 2.77
C THR A 107 -4.67 5.54 2.70
N PRO A 108 -5.68 6.39 2.95
CA PRO A 108 -5.47 7.84 3.03
C PRO A 108 -4.35 8.24 4.01
N ALA A 109 -4.21 7.52 5.12
CA ALA A 109 -3.14 7.74 6.09
C ALA A 109 -1.74 7.40 5.54
N SER A 110 -1.61 6.28 4.83
CA SER A 110 -0.33 5.89 4.23
C SER A 110 0.07 6.81 3.06
N VAL A 111 -0.91 7.31 2.30
CA VAL A 111 -0.69 8.35 1.28
C VAL A 111 -0.17 9.63 1.93
N LEU A 112 -0.82 10.12 2.99
CA LEU A 112 -0.35 11.30 3.70
C LEU A 112 1.06 11.12 4.28
N ALA A 113 1.37 9.95 4.81
CA ALA A 113 2.71 9.65 5.35
C ALA A 113 3.78 9.65 4.24
N ALA A 114 3.50 9.04 3.09
CA ALA A 114 4.41 9.04 1.94
C ALA A 114 4.64 10.47 1.42
N ILE A 115 3.57 11.27 1.31
CA ILE A 115 3.65 12.68 0.92
C ILE A 115 4.52 13.46 1.91
N LYS A 116 4.25 13.34 3.23
CA LYS A 116 5.04 14.01 4.26
C LYS A 116 6.51 13.63 4.21
N GLU A 117 6.83 12.36 3.97
CA GLU A 117 8.21 11.90 3.82
C GLU A 117 8.93 12.66 2.70
N GLN A 118 8.29 12.77 1.53
CA GLN A 118 8.83 13.50 0.38
C GLN A 118 9.00 15.01 0.63
N PHE A 119 8.23 15.59 1.55
CA PHE A 119 8.33 17.01 1.93
C PHE A 119 9.20 17.27 3.17
N ASN A 120 9.51 16.25 3.97
CA ASN A 120 10.27 16.38 5.22
C ASN A 120 11.79 16.27 5.02
N THR A 121 12.26 15.78 3.87
CA THR A 121 13.70 15.71 3.59
C THR A 121 14.20 17.05 3.06
N GLN A 122 14.56 17.95 3.97
CA GLN A 122 15.44 19.06 3.61
C GLN A 122 16.83 18.50 3.31
N ASN A 123 17.18 18.41 2.03
CA ASN A 123 18.52 17.99 1.65
C ASN A 123 19.46 19.17 1.91
N VAL A 124 20.30 19.10 2.93
CA VAL A 124 21.36 20.11 3.11
C VAL A 124 22.42 19.84 2.06
N LEU A 125 22.59 20.75 1.11
CA LEU A 125 23.56 20.68 0.02
C LEU A 125 24.87 21.39 0.38
N PHE A 126 24.82 22.35 1.30
CA PHE A 126 25.99 23.05 1.84
C PHE A 126 25.71 23.51 3.27
N GLU A 127 26.72 23.42 4.13
CA GLU A 127 26.79 24.09 5.42
C GLU A 127 28.20 24.68 5.59
N GLY A 128 28.28 25.97 5.93
CA GLY A 128 29.57 26.65 6.08
C GLY A 128 29.41 28.11 6.49
N ALA A 129 30.48 28.89 6.44
CA ALA A 129 30.44 30.34 6.64
C ALA A 129 31.35 30.98 5.60
N THR A 130 30.77 31.44 4.50
CA THR A 130 31.59 31.93 3.38
C THR A 130 30.91 33.04 2.61
N TRP A 131 31.70 33.96 2.06
CA TRP A 131 31.33 34.71 0.87
C TRP A 131 31.75 33.84 -0.32
N PRO A 132 30.82 33.24 -1.07
CA PRO A 132 31.21 32.39 -2.20
C PRO A 132 32.08 33.21 -3.16
N SER A 133 33.36 32.87 -3.27
CA SER A 133 34.31 33.51 -4.20
C SER A 133 34.47 32.66 -5.45
N GLY A 134 35.45 32.95 -6.31
CA GLY A 134 35.75 32.13 -7.50
C GLY A 134 36.10 30.67 -7.20
N SER A 135 36.35 30.32 -5.92
CA SER A 135 36.51 28.93 -5.48
C SER A 135 35.25 28.11 -5.69
N THR A 136 35.42 26.91 -6.25
CA THR A 136 34.30 25.97 -6.46
C THR A 136 34.06 25.09 -5.23
N TYR A 137 32.82 25.05 -4.79
CA TYR A 137 32.31 24.19 -3.72
C TYR A 137 31.50 23.04 -4.34
N LYS A 138 31.67 21.83 -3.79
CA LYS A 138 30.85 20.66 -4.15
C LYS A 138 29.68 20.55 -3.18
N PHE A 139 28.52 20.13 -3.68
CA PHE A 139 27.42 19.76 -2.78
C PHE A 139 27.77 18.52 -1.96
N VAL A 140 27.36 18.52 -0.69
CA VAL A 140 27.70 17.45 0.26
C VAL A 140 27.02 16.13 -0.13
N ASN A 141 27.61 15.01 0.29
CA ASN A 141 27.07 13.66 0.08
C ASN A 141 26.75 13.30 -1.39
N GLY A 142 27.36 13.98 -2.36
CA GLY A 142 27.10 13.75 -3.78
C GLY A 142 25.71 14.20 -4.24
N GLN A 143 25.02 15.02 -3.46
CA GLN A 143 23.73 15.62 -3.82
C GLN A 143 23.84 16.44 -5.11
N LYS A 144 22.77 16.46 -5.88
CA LYS A 144 22.68 17.23 -7.12
C LYS A 144 21.46 18.12 -7.14
N VAL A 145 21.51 19.19 -7.94
CA VAL A 145 20.33 20.04 -8.18
C VAL A 145 19.23 19.26 -8.92
N SER A 146 19.61 18.35 -9.82
CA SER A 146 18.69 17.46 -10.53
C SER A 146 17.84 16.59 -9.61
N ASP A 147 18.38 16.25 -8.44
CA ASP A 147 17.75 15.35 -7.47
C ASP A 147 16.74 16.10 -6.58
N GLN A 148 16.75 17.45 -6.63
CA GLN A 148 15.82 18.27 -5.85
C GLN A 148 14.50 18.47 -6.60
N ASN A 149 13.40 18.63 -5.86
CA ASN A 149 12.07 18.67 -6.46
C ASN A 149 11.80 19.99 -7.19
N LEU A 150 12.15 21.12 -6.57
CA LEU A 150 11.87 22.48 -7.03
C LEU A 150 13.14 23.28 -7.30
N GLY A 151 14.18 23.15 -6.48
CA GLY A 151 15.40 23.96 -6.62
C GLY A 151 16.21 24.08 -5.35
N LEU A 152 16.83 25.24 -5.18
CA LEU A 152 17.75 25.53 -4.09
C LEU A 152 17.27 26.74 -3.30
N ILE A 153 17.31 26.66 -1.97
CA ILE A 153 17.20 27.80 -1.08
C ILE A 153 18.58 28.07 -0.49
N PHE A 154 19.11 29.27 -0.77
CA PHE A 154 20.32 29.80 -0.16
C PHE A 154 19.91 30.55 1.11
N ILE A 155 20.56 30.24 2.23
CA ILE A 155 20.29 30.83 3.53
C ILE A 155 21.49 31.67 3.94
N TRP A 156 21.25 32.96 4.09
CA TRP A 156 22.26 33.95 4.43
C TRP A 156 22.16 34.32 5.90
N SER A 157 23.31 34.52 6.52
CA SER A 157 23.40 35.04 7.89
C SER A 157 24.32 36.22 7.97
N ASP A 158 24.15 36.91 9.09
CA ASP A 158 24.87 38.12 9.45
C ASP A 158 26.30 37.78 9.81
N TYR A 159 27.19 38.72 9.49
CA TYR A 159 28.61 38.56 9.67
C TYR A 159 29.24 39.85 10.16
N ASP A 160 29.65 39.85 11.42
CA ASP A 160 30.25 41.03 12.02
C ASP A 160 31.75 41.07 11.72
N VAL A 161 32.17 42.06 10.93
CA VAL A 161 33.58 42.40 10.75
C VAL A 161 33.96 43.48 11.76
N LEU A 162 34.15 43.09 13.02
CA LEU A 162 34.55 44.01 14.08
C LEU A 162 36.06 44.26 14.08
N PRO A 163 36.53 45.53 13.99
CA PRO A 163 37.94 45.85 14.11
C PRO A 163 38.50 45.39 15.46
N GLY A 164 39.57 44.58 15.43
CA GLY A 164 40.25 44.10 16.64
C GLY A 164 39.58 42.91 17.35
N SER A 165 38.50 42.35 16.79
CA SER A 165 37.88 41.10 17.24
C SER A 165 37.95 40.04 16.13
N ALA A 166 37.88 38.76 16.51
CA ALA A 166 37.70 37.70 15.52
C ALA A 166 36.35 37.91 14.83
N SER A 167 36.32 37.87 13.50
CA SER A 167 35.08 37.99 12.75
C SER A 167 34.17 36.80 13.07
N VAL A 168 32.91 37.08 13.39
CA VAL A 168 31.95 36.06 13.87
C VAL A 168 30.82 35.89 12.86
N ALA A 169 30.66 34.65 12.39
CA ALA A 169 29.47 34.22 11.69
C ALA A 169 28.34 34.02 12.68
N ASN A 170 27.35 34.91 12.64
CA ASN A 170 26.13 34.75 13.43
C ASN A 170 25.23 33.68 12.79
N ASN A 171 24.37 33.03 13.56
CA ASN A 171 23.44 32.02 13.05
C ASN A 171 22.00 32.56 12.95
N TYR A 172 21.86 33.85 12.61
CA TYR A 172 20.55 34.50 12.54
C TYR A 172 19.69 34.03 11.37
N ASN A 173 20.29 33.49 10.30
CA ASN A 173 19.61 32.92 9.12
C ASN A 173 18.44 33.80 8.66
N PHE A 174 18.75 35.04 8.31
CA PHE A 174 17.76 36.11 8.26
C PHE A 174 17.25 36.40 6.84
N ASP A 175 17.96 35.93 5.81
CA ASP A 175 17.56 36.14 4.42
C ASP A 175 17.68 34.86 3.59
N PHE A 176 16.74 34.71 2.64
CA PHE A 176 16.50 33.47 1.92
C PHE A 176 16.36 33.75 0.43
N SER A 177 17.11 33.03 -0.39
CA SER A 177 17.09 33.21 -1.83
C SER A 177 16.77 31.89 -2.53
N PHE A 178 15.67 31.88 -3.29
CA PHE A 178 15.27 30.71 -4.05
C PHE A 178 15.80 30.77 -5.49
N ILE A 179 16.44 29.69 -5.92
CA ILE A 179 16.89 29.47 -7.29
C ILE A 179 16.20 28.22 -7.84
N PRO A 180 15.29 28.36 -8.82
CA PRO A 180 14.59 27.22 -9.41
C PRO A 180 15.56 26.26 -10.12
N LYS A 181 15.37 24.95 -9.97
CA LYS A 181 16.20 23.94 -10.68
C LYS A 181 16.15 24.09 -12.19
N ILE A 182 15.03 24.55 -12.75
CA ILE A 182 14.89 24.77 -14.19
C ILE A 182 15.89 25.81 -14.71
N PHE A 183 16.24 26.81 -13.90
CA PHE A 183 17.27 27.78 -14.27
C PHE A 183 18.63 27.08 -14.36
N VAL A 184 19.02 26.33 -13.31
CA VAL A 184 20.30 25.61 -13.27
C VAL A 184 20.41 24.59 -14.41
N ASN A 185 19.32 23.88 -14.72
CA ASN A 185 19.29 22.88 -15.80
C ASN A 185 19.47 23.51 -17.19
N LYS A 186 18.93 24.72 -17.41
CA LYS A 186 19.04 25.41 -18.71
C LYS A 186 20.31 26.24 -18.83
N HIS A 187 20.83 26.73 -17.72
CA HIS A 187 21.89 27.74 -17.65
C HIS A 187 22.97 27.32 -16.64
N ALA A 188 23.42 26.06 -16.71
CA ALA A 188 24.44 25.54 -15.81
C ALA A 188 25.72 26.38 -15.89
N GLY A 189 26.18 26.87 -14.74
CA GLY A 189 27.35 27.72 -14.61
C GLY A 189 27.16 29.17 -15.06
N ALA A 190 25.96 29.57 -15.48
CA ALA A 190 25.66 30.98 -15.72
C ALA A 190 25.58 31.76 -14.40
N ASN A 191 25.78 33.08 -14.47
CA ASN A 191 25.68 33.92 -13.28
C ASN A 191 24.22 34.11 -12.84
N VAL A 192 24.02 34.06 -11.52
CA VAL A 192 22.77 34.44 -10.86
C VAL A 192 23.09 35.52 -9.86
N ASN A 193 22.47 36.69 -10.03
CA ASN A 193 22.61 37.80 -9.11
C ASN A 193 21.49 37.72 -8.08
N VAL A 194 21.87 37.60 -6.83
CA VAL A 194 20.98 37.38 -5.70
C VAL A 194 21.03 38.60 -4.79
N PRO A 195 19.94 39.37 -4.67
CA PRO A 195 19.82 40.40 -3.65
C PRO A 195 19.82 39.74 -2.28
N VAL A 196 20.69 40.22 -1.39
CA VAL A 196 20.80 39.75 0.00
C VAL A 196 20.68 40.95 0.91
N ALA A 197 19.70 40.95 1.80
CA ALA A 197 19.59 41.97 2.83
C ALA A 197 20.83 41.92 3.75
N THR A 198 21.26 43.06 4.29
CA THR A 198 22.47 43.14 5.14
C THR A 198 22.19 43.74 6.51
N ASN A 199 20.95 44.17 6.78
CA ASN A 199 20.61 44.91 7.99
C ASN A 199 19.46 44.22 8.70
N PHE A 200 19.74 43.58 9.83
CA PHE A 200 18.71 43.10 10.74
C PHE A 200 18.43 44.21 11.78
N ASN A 201 17.20 44.73 11.83
CA ASN A 201 16.73 45.76 12.78
C ASN A 201 17.21 47.21 12.60
N ALA A 202 17.64 47.63 11.40
CA ALA A 202 17.91 49.04 11.11
C ALA A 202 16.65 49.77 10.60
N SER A 203 16.53 51.07 10.87
CA SER A 203 15.46 51.93 10.33
C SER A 203 15.56 52.17 8.82
N VAL A 204 16.62 51.68 8.17
CA VAL A 204 16.86 51.76 6.73
C VAL A 204 17.27 50.38 6.23
N THR A 205 16.62 49.93 5.15
CA THR A 205 16.96 48.68 4.47
C THR A 205 18.17 48.87 3.55
N SER A 206 19.17 48.01 3.69
CA SER A 206 20.27 47.88 2.73
C SER A 206 20.30 46.47 2.17
N ILE A 207 20.70 46.39 0.91
CA ILE A 207 20.82 45.15 0.14
C ILE A 207 22.19 45.15 -0.51
N THR A 208 22.90 44.05 -0.39
CA THR A 208 24.06 43.72 -1.24
C THR A 208 23.63 42.75 -2.32
N ILE A 209 24.36 42.69 -3.44
CA ILE A 209 24.15 41.66 -4.46
C ILE A 209 25.25 40.61 -4.32
N LYS A 210 24.87 39.34 -4.29
CA LYS A 210 25.78 38.19 -4.39
C LYS A 210 25.66 37.60 -5.78
N THR A 211 26.79 37.42 -6.46
CA THR A 211 26.83 36.75 -7.76
C THR A 211 27.23 35.31 -7.55
N LEU A 212 26.39 34.38 -8.01
CA LEU A 212 26.60 32.94 -7.86
C LEU A 212 26.70 32.26 -9.23
N TYR A 213 27.45 31.17 -9.29
CA TYR A 213 27.55 30.28 -10.45
C TYR A 213 27.23 28.88 -9.99
N ILE A 214 26.20 28.26 -10.55
CA ILE A 214 25.66 27.00 -10.05
C ILE A 214 25.60 25.98 -11.17
N THR A 215 26.15 24.79 -10.92
CA THR A 215 25.99 23.62 -11.78
C THR A 215 25.15 22.58 -11.07
N ASP A 216 24.92 21.45 -11.72
CA ASP A 216 24.19 20.33 -11.13
C ASP A 216 24.86 19.77 -9.86
N THR A 217 26.19 19.90 -9.72
CA THR A 217 26.96 19.26 -8.63
C THR A 217 27.78 20.24 -7.80
N THR A 218 27.87 21.50 -8.21
CA THR A 218 28.75 22.50 -7.60
C THR A 218 28.12 23.88 -7.57
N PHE A 219 28.66 24.73 -6.70
CA PHE A 219 28.44 26.17 -6.77
C PHE A 219 29.75 26.94 -6.55
N ALA A 220 29.81 28.16 -7.03
CA ALA A 220 30.86 29.14 -6.77
C ALA A 220 30.22 30.53 -6.69
N GLY A 221 30.99 31.54 -6.35
CA GLY A 221 30.57 32.93 -6.50
C GLY A 221 31.62 33.79 -7.18
N HIS A 222 31.43 35.09 -7.10
CA HIS A 222 32.36 36.07 -7.65
C HIS A 222 33.28 36.60 -6.55
N ASP A 223 34.55 36.91 -6.87
CA ASP A 223 35.51 37.42 -5.88
C ASP A 223 35.08 38.74 -5.23
N LEU A 224 34.19 39.47 -5.88
CA LEU A 224 33.59 40.70 -5.34
C LEU A 224 32.43 40.47 -4.36
N ASN A 225 32.06 39.21 -4.07
CA ASN A 225 30.99 38.92 -3.11
C ASN A 225 31.32 39.32 -1.66
N SER A 226 32.57 39.67 -1.37
CA SER A 226 33.01 40.24 -0.08
C SER A 226 33.39 41.72 -0.18
N SER A 227 33.41 42.32 -1.37
CA SER A 227 33.86 43.69 -1.59
C SER A 227 32.78 44.51 -2.32
N GLY A 228 32.10 45.34 -1.54
CA GLY A 228 30.97 46.15 -1.98
C GLY A 228 30.23 46.72 -0.76
N LEU A 229 29.23 47.55 -1.00
CA LEU A 229 28.43 48.14 0.08
C LEU A 229 27.78 47.03 0.92
N ASN A 230 28.21 46.89 2.18
CA ASN A 230 27.75 45.88 3.14
C ASN A 230 27.90 44.43 2.65
N ALA A 231 28.73 44.19 1.63
CA ALA A 231 28.89 42.86 1.05
C ALA A 231 29.53 41.88 2.05
N ASN A 232 30.40 42.38 2.92
CA ASN A 232 31.05 41.59 3.96
C ASN A 232 30.08 41.21 5.11
N ASP A 233 28.94 41.89 5.26
CA ASP A 233 28.03 41.72 6.40
C ASP A 233 27.07 40.52 6.24
N ALA A 234 27.01 39.92 5.04
CA ALA A 234 26.20 38.75 4.78
C ALA A 234 27.01 37.60 4.18
N ILE A 235 26.97 36.44 4.84
CA ILE A 235 27.64 35.20 4.42
C ILE A 235 26.62 34.10 4.13
N LEU A 236 26.98 33.19 3.23
CA LEU A 236 26.21 31.98 2.97
C LEU A 236 26.44 30.99 4.12
N ARG A 237 25.36 30.52 4.73
CA ARG A 237 25.39 29.51 5.78
C ARG A 237 24.95 28.14 5.29
N TYR A 238 23.81 28.10 4.58
CA TYR A 238 23.23 26.85 4.12
C TYR A 238 22.77 26.95 2.67
N ILE A 239 22.84 25.82 1.97
CA ILE A 239 22.05 25.59 0.76
C ILE A 239 21.16 24.39 1.06
N ILE A 240 19.84 24.57 0.93
CA ILE A 240 18.86 23.50 1.09
C ILE A 240 18.25 23.18 -0.27
N GLY A 241 18.25 21.91 -0.63
CA GLY A 241 17.49 21.36 -1.75
C GLY A 241 16.04 21.19 -1.34
N VAL A 242 15.15 21.73 -2.16
CA VAL A 242 13.68 21.71 -1.97
C VAL A 242 12.99 21.21 -3.21
#